data_AF-I1CJF8-F1
#
_entry.id   AF-I1CJF8-F1
#
_cell.length_a   1.000
_cell.length_b   1.000
_cell.length_c   1.000
_cell.angle_alpha   90.00
_cell.angle_beta   90.00
_cell.angle_gamma   90.00
#
_symmetry.space_group_name_H-M   'P 1'
#
loop_
_entity.id
_entity.type
_entity.pdbx_description
1 polymer ?
#
loop_
_entity_poly.entity_id
_entity_poly.type
_entity_poly.pdbx_seq_one_letter_code
_entity_poly.pdbx_strand_id
1 'polypeptide(L)'
;MVRALSKNKQENIKSLVLQNKPYSVMMERIPNLKKSTLSRYANKFSPGRVTANPGRKTVLSVTTKPYIRKQIINGTLKTAKAVHKYLVCTGHTISYSGTIKVMKSMNFHAKIKVKKPLLTKVQKARRLAWAEEHKNWTSDDWRRMVFSDETKVNVYGSDGCKYYWSRPDDKLQPYHLDLTVKGGGGSIMVWGCITYDGPGYACWISEGTMKASDYVGILGTTLMDSLEYYGYHPQDIYFQQDNDPKHTSKLAKQWFKDNNFKCDHTFNWPSQSPDLNPIEHIWHHLKLKLSAYDTRAKGVHELWIRVEKEWSTFTAEDCRRYINSMPDRCRAFQRYKALKLQIKNIGTIFPPTVSDLKNWRPISLINTDAKVFTRILNSRIILCADTLITPFQSGFVQGRFIADNGLLMKLVMEHARLSNSSAVGLLLDQEKAYDRIHPDYLRQVLQRFAFPDSIINSISSLFFSTELQLNINGFLSDPIPQSRGLRQGDPLSPVLFNLAFEPLLRSV
;
A
#
# COMPACT_ATOMS: atom_id res chain seq x y z
N MET A 1 -6.30 -28.73 34.20
CA MET A 1 -6.81 -28.84 35.59
C MET A 1 -6.28 -27.68 36.43
N VAL A 2 -7.15 -26.77 36.90
CA VAL A 2 -6.73 -25.70 37.82
C VAL A 2 -6.56 -26.31 39.20
N ARG A 3 -5.32 -26.38 39.72
CA ARG A 3 -5.06 -26.86 41.09
C ARG A 3 -5.92 -26.08 42.09
N ALA A 4 -6.72 -26.80 42.88
CA ALA A 4 -7.51 -26.22 43.95
C ALA A 4 -6.58 -25.60 45.00
N LEU A 5 -6.98 -24.45 45.57
CA LEU A 5 -6.23 -23.80 46.64
C LEU A 5 -6.21 -24.72 47.88
N SER A 6 -5.15 -24.70 48.69
CA SER A 6 -5.11 -25.53 49.91
C SER A 6 -6.27 -25.18 50.86
N LYS A 7 -6.80 -26.18 51.58
CA LYS A 7 -7.95 -26.00 52.49
C LYS A 7 -7.75 -24.85 53.48
N ASN A 8 -6.54 -24.74 54.05
CA ASN A 8 -6.19 -23.66 54.97
C ASN A 8 -6.31 -22.25 54.32
N LYS A 9 -5.83 -22.10 53.07
CA LYS A 9 -6.00 -20.83 52.34
C LYS A 9 -7.47 -20.56 51.99
N GLN A 10 -8.27 -21.58 51.73
CA GLN A 10 -9.71 -21.43 51.48
C GLN A 10 -10.46 -20.94 52.73
N GLU A 11 -10.18 -21.52 53.90
CA GLU A 11 -10.79 -21.10 55.17
C GLU A 11 -10.39 -19.68 55.57
N ASN A 12 -9.12 -19.29 55.36
CA ASN A 12 -8.68 -17.91 55.57
C ASN A 12 -9.40 -16.92 54.66
N ILE A 13 -9.62 -17.26 53.38
CA ILE A 13 -10.41 -16.41 52.47
C ILE A 13 -11.86 -16.33 52.96
N LYS A 14 -12.47 -17.45 53.36
CA LYS A 14 -13.85 -17.51 53.85
C LYS A 14 -14.03 -16.62 55.09
N SER A 15 -13.16 -16.74 56.08
CA SER A 15 -13.17 -15.92 57.30
C SER A 15 -13.05 -14.42 57.02
N LEU A 16 -12.07 -14.02 56.20
CA LEU A 16 -11.87 -12.60 55.87
C LEU A 16 -13.01 -12.01 55.03
N VAL A 17 -13.64 -12.83 54.18
CA VAL A 17 -14.79 -12.42 53.34
C VAL A 17 -16.02 -12.20 54.22
N LEU A 18 -16.27 -13.07 55.21
CA LEU A 18 -17.34 -12.92 56.19
C LEU A 18 -17.14 -11.70 57.10
N GLN A 19 -15.88 -11.34 57.41
CA GLN A 19 -15.51 -10.12 58.14
C GLN A 19 -15.55 -8.84 57.27
N ASN A 20 -16.03 -8.93 56.02
CA ASN A 20 -16.16 -7.83 55.07
C ASN A 20 -14.87 -7.01 54.84
N LYS A 21 -13.70 -7.64 54.95
CA LYS A 21 -12.41 -6.95 54.77
C LYS A 21 -12.18 -6.59 53.27
N PRO A 22 -11.51 -5.47 52.96
CA PRO A 22 -11.15 -5.11 51.59
C PRO A 22 -10.07 -6.04 51.02
N TYR A 23 -10.04 -6.18 49.68
CA TYR A 23 -9.11 -7.09 48.99
C TYR A 23 -7.63 -6.77 49.20
N SER A 24 -7.27 -5.51 49.45
CA SER A 24 -5.90 -5.11 49.81
C SER A 24 -5.42 -5.84 51.07
N VAL A 25 -6.23 -5.81 52.14
CA VAL A 25 -5.95 -6.44 53.43
C VAL A 25 -5.94 -7.97 53.32
N MET A 26 -6.80 -8.54 52.48
CA MET A 26 -6.83 -9.99 52.26
C MET A 26 -5.57 -10.51 51.53
N MET A 27 -5.06 -9.74 50.56
CA MET A 27 -3.86 -10.10 49.81
C MET A 27 -2.59 -9.94 50.65
N GLU A 28 -2.58 -9.02 51.61
CA GLU A 28 -1.48 -8.87 52.58
C GLU A 28 -1.45 -10.04 53.57
N ARG A 29 -2.61 -10.46 54.09
CA ARG A 29 -2.72 -11.59 55.03
C ARG A 29 -2.53 -12.96 54.37
N ILE A 30 -2.73 -13.07 53.06
CA ILE A 30 -2.57 -14.32 52.32
C ILE A 30 -1.57 -14.10 51.17
N PRO A 31 -0.26 -14.20 51.45
CA PRO A 31 0.77 -13.96 50.46
C PRO A 31 0.67 -14.93 49.27
N ASN A 32 1.07 -14.45 48.09
CA ASN A 32 1.07 -15.17 46.81
C ASN A 32 -0.31 -15.53 46.23
N LEU A 33 -1.37 -14.78 46.59
CA LEU A 33 -2.70 -14.97 46.02
C LEU A 33 -3.02 -13.92 44.93
N LYS A 34 -3.34 -14.37 43.72
CA LYS A 34 -3.82 -13.47 42.66
C LYS A 34 -5.22 -12.93 42.99
N LYS A 35 -5.46 -11.66 42.69
CA LYS A 35 -6.77 -10.98 42.89
C LYS A 35 -7.94 -11.73 42.23
N SER A 36 -7.72 -12.32 41.05
CA SER A 36 -8.72 -13.13 40.34
C SER A 36 -9.09 -14.41 41.10
N THR A 37 -8.11 -15.08 41.72
CA THR A 37 -8.33 -16.25 42.57
C THR A 37 -9.10 -15.89 43.84
N LEU A 38 -8.71 -14.79 44.50
CA LEU A 38 -9.42 -14.25 45.66
C LEU A 38 -10.89 -13.95 45.32
N SER A 39 -11.15 -13.28 44.20
CA SER A 39 -12.50 -12.95 43.74
C SER A 39 -13.35 -14.19 43.46
N ARG A 40 -12.77 -15.21 42.81
CA ARG A 40 -13.46 -16.48 42.54
C ARG A 40 -13.92 -17.18 43.83
N TYR A 41 -13.03 -17.27 44.83
CA TYR A 41 -13.36 -17.90 46.12
C TYR A 41 -14.28 -17.01 46.98
N ALA A 42 -14.13 -15.68 46.93
CA ALA A 42 -15.03 -14.77 47.61
C ALA A 42 -16.47 -14.86 47.09
N ASN A 43 -16.66 -15.00 45.77
CA ASN A 43 -17.98 -15.22 45.17
C ASN A 43 -18.54 -16.62 45.49
N LYS A 44 -17.66 -17.62 45.65
CA LYS A 44 -18.06 -18.98 46.07
C LYS A 44 -18.55 -19.00 47.52
N PHE A 45 -17.91 -18.26 48.42
CA PHE A 45 -18.23 -18.26 49.85
C PHE A 45 -19.29 -17.22 50.26
N SER A 46 -19.55 -16.21 49.43
CA SER A 46 -20.60 -15.22 49.63
C SER A 46 -21.34 -14.96 48.31
N PRO A 47 -22.29 -15.85 47.93
CA PRO A 47 -23.13 -15.69 46.75
C PRO A 47 -24.14 -14.56 47.03
N GLY A 48 -23.82 -13.33 46.61
CA GLY A 48 -24.63 -12.14 46.91
C GLY A 48 -23.81 -10.86 47.15
N ARG A 49 -22.48 -10.99 47.23
CA ARG A 49 -21.58 -9.83 47.33
C ARG A 49 -21.70 -8.92 46.09
N VAL A 50 -21.89 -7.63 46.32
CA VAL A 50 -21.83 -6.59 45.27
C VAL A 50 -20.45 -6.64 44.61
N THR A 51 -20.38 -7.08 43.36
CA THR A 51 -19.15 -7.03 42.56
C THR A 51 -18.79 -5.59 42.26
N ALA A 52 -17.49 -5.27 42.21
CA ALA A 52 -17.03 -3.96 41.76
C ALA A 52 -17.72 -3.58 40.44
N ASN A 53 -18.31 -2.38 40.40
CA ASN A 53 -19.10 -1.87 39.28
C ASN A 53 -18.42 -2.20 37.93
N PRO A 54 -19.16 -2.72 36.94
CA PRO A 54 -18.61 -2.97 35.62
C PRO A 54 -17.95 -1.69 35.12
N GLY A 55 -16.69 -1.78 34.68
CA GLY A 55 -15.96 -0.64 34.14
C GLY A 55 -16.79 0.09 33.08
N ARG A 56 -16.57 1.40 32.93
CA ARG A 56 -17.30 2.29 32.01
C ARG A 56 -17.59 1.59 30.68
N LYS A 57 -18.89 1.48 30.32
CA LYS A 57 -19.35 0.86 29.07
C LYS A 57 -18.58 1.45 27.89
N THR A 58 -18.09 0.59 27.00
CA THR A 58 -17.26 0.98 25.86
C THR A 58 -18.10 1.83 24.91
N VAL A 59 -17.65 3.05 24.57
CA VAL A 59 -18.39 4.02 23.73
C VAL A 59 -18.66 3.50 22.31
N LEU A 60 -17.87 2.54 21.84
CA LEU A 60 -18.02 1.93 20.53
C LEU A 60 -18.52 0.50 20.67
N SER A 61 -19.57 0.19 19.90
CA SER A 61 -20.15 -1.14 19.84
C SER A 61 -19.11 -2.18 19.37
N VAL A 62 -19.40 -3.45 19.64
CA VAL A 62 -18.60 -4.60 19.19
C VAL A 62 -18.47 -4.64 17.66
N THR A 63 -19.40 -3.99 16.94
CA THR A 63 -19.49 -3.95 15.47
C THR A 63 -18.74 -2.76 14.85
N THR A 64 -18.71 -1.61 15.52
CA THR A 64 -18.10 -0.37 14.98
C THR A 64 -16.58 -0.49 14.88
N LYS A 65 -15.93 -1.17 15.84
CA LYS A 65 -14.46 -1.37 15.82
C LYS A 65 -13.97 -2.19 14.61
N PRO A 66 -14.52 -3.37 14.28
CA PRO A 66 -14.19 -4.09 13.05
C PRO A 66 -14.33 -3.26 11.77
N TYR A 67 -15.39 -2.44 11.69
CA TYR A 67 -15.62 -1.58 10.53
C TYR A 67 -14.54 -0.50 10.37
N ILE A 68 -14.21 0.22 11.45
CA ILE A 68 -13.12 1.22 11.42
C ILE A 68 -11.79 0.56 11.06
N ARG A 69 -11.50 -0.61 11.65
CA ARG A 69 -10.30 -1.40 11.32
C ARG A 69 -10.23 -1.67 9.82
N LYS A 70 -11.33 -2.12 9.21
CA LYS A 70 -11.39 -2.37 7.77
C LYS A 70 -11.16 -1.09 6.95
N GLN A 71 -11.82 0.02 7.31
CA GLN A 71 -11.68 1.27 6.57
C GLN A 71 -10.27 1.87 6.65
N ILE A 72 -9.54 1.61 7.74
CA ILE A 72 -8.12 1.95 7.86
C ILE A 72 -7.26 1.05 6.95
N ILE A 73 -7.49 -0.27 6.97
CA ILE A 73 -6.72 -1.24 6.15
C ILE A 73 -6.91 -0.97 4.65
N ASN A 74 -8.13 -0.65 4.22
CA ASN A 74 -8.45 -0.35 2.84
C ASN A 74 -8.03 1.07 2.40
N GLY A 75 -7.53 1.90 3.33
CA GLY A 75 -7.02 3.23 3.03
C GLY A 75 -8.09 4.32 2.85
N THR A 76 -9.36 4.04 3.16
CA THR A 76 -10.47 5.00 3.16
C THR A 76 -10.29 6.01 4.31
N LEU A 77 -9.99 5.53 5.52
CA LEU A 77 -9.72 6.35 6.70
C LEU A 77 -8.21 6.39 6.99
N LYS A 78 -7.55 7.42 6.44
CA LYS A 78 -6.08 7.50 6.40
C LYS A 78 -5.42 8.05 7.67
N THR A 79 -6.17 8.72 8.54
CA THR A 79 -5.64 9.40 9.73
C THR A 79 -6.57 9.22 10.93
N ALA A 80 -6.02 9.35 12.14
CA ALA A 80 -6.83 9.36 13.36
C ALA A 80 -7.88 10.48 13.36
N LYS A 81 -7.56 11.63 12.75
CA LYS A 81 -8.51 12.74 12.55
C LYS A 81 -9.67 12.34 11.64
N ALA A 82 -9.39 11.62 10.55
CA ALA A 82 -10.43 11.09 9.66
C ALA A 82 -11.33 10.08 10.39
N VAL A 83 -10.74 9.18 11.18
CA VAL A 83 -11.50 8.23 12.02
C VAL A 83 -12.36 8.96 13.05
N HIS A 84 -11.82 9.99 13.70
CA HIS A 84 -12.56 10.77 14.70
C HIS A 84 -13.74 11.52 14.06
N LYS A 85 -13.50 12.20 12.93
CA LYS A 85 -14.56 12.88 12.17
C LYS A 85 -15.65 11.90 11.74
N TYR A 86 -15.26 10.72 11.24
CA TYR A 86 -16.20 9.67 10.86
C TYR A 86 -17.05 9.20 12.05
N LEU A 87 -16.43 8.95 13.20
CA LEU A 87 -17.14 8.53 14.42
C LEU A 87 -18.14 9.59 14.90
N VAL A 88 -17.75 10.86 14.89
CA VAL A 88 -18.64 11.98 15.24
C VAL A 88 -19.78 12.13 14.24
N CYS A 89 -19.51 12.07 12.93
CA CYS A 89 -20.54 12.13 11.89
C CYS A 89 -21.53 10.97 11.94
N THR A 90 -21.12 9.82 12.47
CA THR A 90 -21.98 8.63 12.65
C THR A 90 -22.68 8.59 14.00
N GLY A 91 -22.75 9.73 14.70
CA GLY A 91 -23.51 9.89 15.95
C GLY A 91 -22.79 9.41 17.21
N HIS A 92 -21.51 9.05 17.15
CA HIS A 92 -20.77 8.62 18.34
C HIS A 92 -20.14 9.81 19.08
N THR A 93 -20.50 9.98 20.35
CA THR A 93 -19.90 10.98 21.24
C THR A 93 -18.56 10.47 21.78
N ILE A 94 -17.48 10.67 21.01
CA ILE A 94 -16.12 10.26 21.37
C ILE A 94 -15.13 11.42 21.19
N SER A 95 -14.22 11.62 22.14
CA SER A 95 -13.15 12.60 21.99
C SER A 95 -12.05 12.12 21.02
N TYR A 96 -11.25 13.06 20.52
CA TYR A 96 -10.07 12.72 19.70
C TYR A 96 -9.13 11.76 20.44
N SER A 97 -8.84 12.02 21.71
CA SER A 97 -8.05 11.14 22.58
C SER A 97 -8.69 9.76 22.76
N GLY A 98 -10.02 9.69 22.86
CA GLY A 98 -10.77 8.43 22.85
C GLY A 98 -10.58 7.65 21.55
N THR A 99 -10.59 8.35 20.42
CA THR A 99 -10.36 7.77 19.09
C THR A 99 -8.96 7.16 18.99
N ILE A 100 -7.93 7.84 19.49
CA ILE A 100 -6.55 7.30 19.53
C ILE A 100 -6.48 6.03 20.39
N LYS A 101 -7.11 6.00 21.56
CA LYS A 101 -7.16 4.81 22.42
C LYS A 101 -7.86 3.64 21.71
N VAL A 102 -8.93 3.91 20.97
CA VAL A 102 -9.62 2.90 20.15
C VAL A 102 -8.70 2.35 19.07
N MET A 103 -8.00 3.22 18.32
CA MET A 103 -7.04 2.79 17.29
C MET A 103 -5.92 1.93 17.87
N LYS A 104 -5.35 2.32 19.02
CA LYS A 104 -4.36 1.51 19.76
C LYS A 104 -4.92 0.17 20.20
N SER A 105 -6.16 0.13 20.71
CA SER A 105 -6.84 -1.13 21.08
C SER A 105 -7.06 -2.08 19.89
N MET A 106 -7.04 -1.55 18.66
CA MET A 106 -7.14 -2.34 17.43
C MET A 106 -5.78 -2.73 16.86
N ASN A 107 -4.69 -2.47 17.59
CA ASN A 107 -3.29 -2.69 17.21
C ASN A 107 -2.74 -1.74 16.13
N PHE A 108 -3.37 -0.58 15.92
CA PHE A 108 -2.82 0.46 15.03
C PHE A 108 -1.88 1.41 15.77
N HIS A 109 -0.74 1.68 15.14
CA HIS A 109 0.32 2.51 15.69
C HIS A 109 0.56 3.69 14.76
N ALA A 110 0.73 4.89 15.33
CA ALA A 110 1.09 6.06 14.54
C ALA A 110 2.54 5.91 14.06
N LYS A 111 2.74 6.00 12.74
CA LYS A 111 4.06 6.02 12.10
C LYS A 111 4.14 7.22 11.18
N ILE A 112 5.35 7.75 10.98
CA ILE A 112 5.58 8.84 10.04
C ILE A 112 5.41 8.32 8.62
N LYS A 113 4.71 9.09 7.77
CA LYS A 113 4.57 8.76 6.35
C LYS A 113 5.92 8.92 5.66
N VAL A 114 6.40 7.84 5.03
CA VAL A 114 7.58 7.90 4.18
C VAL A 114 7.23 8.67 2.91
N LYS A 115 7.95 9.76 2.62
CA LYS A 115 7.83 10.50 1.36
C LYS A 115 8.40 9.62 0.24
N LYS A 116 7.61 9.38 -0.80
CA LYS A 116 8.03 8.67 -2.02
C LYS A 116 7.57 9.44 -3.25
N PRO A 117 8.35 9.50 -4.33
CA PRO A 117 7.94 10.17 -5.56
C PRO A 117 6.69 9.51 -6.14
N LEU A 118 5.77 10.31 -6.68
CA LEU A 118 4.55 9.82 -7.31
C LEU A 118 4.86 9.31 -8.72
N LEU A 119 4.98 7.99 -8.88
CA LEU A 119 5.30 7.37 -10.16
C LEU A 119 4.08 7.19 -11.07
N THR A 120 4.21 7.64 -12.32
CA THR A 120 3.25 7.41 -13.42
C THR A 120 3.22 5.93 -13.85
N LYS A 121 2.21 5.54 -14.63
CA LYS A 121 2.11 4.17 -15.16
C LYS A 121 3.29 3.82 -16.09
N VAL A 122 3.72 4.77 -16.92
CA VAL A 122 4.84 4.60 -17.85
C VAL A 122 6.15 4.41 -17.09
N GLN A 123 6.41 5.23 -16.07
CA GLN A 123 7.60 5.08 -15.23
C GLN A 123 7.63 3.73 -14.52
N LYS A 124 6.50 3.24 -14.00
CA LYS A 124 6.40 1.90 -13.39
C LYS A 124 6.72 0.79 -14.39
N ALA A 125 6.25 0.90 -15.63
CA ALA A 125 6.53 -0.09 -16.67
C ALA A 125 8.01 -0.10 -17.07
N ARG A 126 8.63 1.07 -17.27
CA ARG A 126 10.07 1.18 -17.57
C ARG A 126 10.94 0.62 -16.46
N ARG A 127 10.63 0.95 -15.20
CA ARG A 127 11.31 0.39 -14.03
C ARG A 127 11.24 -1.13 -13.97
N LEU A 128 10.09 -1.70 -14.35
CA LEU A 128 9.90 -3.14 -14.37
C LEU A 128 10.64 -3.81 -15.53
N ALA A 129 10.64 -3.20 -16.73
CA ALA A 129 11.37 -3.70 -17.88
C ALA A 129 12.88 -3.74 -17.59
N TRP A 130 13.42 -2.64 -17.07
CA TRP A 130 14.81 -2.55 -16.65
C TRP A 130 15.18 -3.64 -15.63
N ALA A 131 14.34 -3.84 -14.59
CA ALA A 131 14.57 -4.88 -13.59
C ALA A 131 14.43 -6.33 -14.13
N GLU A 132 13.77 -6.54 -15.26
CA GLU A 132 13.69 -7.85 -15.92
C GLU A 132 14.92 -8.09 -16.81
N GLU A 133 15.40 -7.06 -17.53
CA GLU A 133 16.64 -7.12 -18.33
C GLU A 133 17.86 -7.49 -17.47
N HIS A 134 17.91 -6.98 -16.23
CA HIS A 134 19.03 -7.18 -15.31
C HIS A 134 18.79 -8.36 -14.34
N LYS A 135 17.81 -9.21 -14.60
CA LYS A 135 17.42 -10.32 -13.70
C LYS A 135 18.48 -11.41 -13.60
N ASN A 136 19.13 -11.70 -14.72
CA ASN A 136 20.10 -12.79 -14.83
C ASN A 136 21.55 -12.30 -14.64
N TRP A 137 21.73 -11.03 -14.26
CA TRP A 137 23.04 -10.47 -13.97
C TRP A 137 23.67 -11.14 -12.76
N THR A 138 24.90 -11.57 -12.94
CA THR A 138 25.77 -12.15 -11.92
C THR A 138 26.38 -11.06 -11.03
N SER A 139 26.97 -11.46 -9.91
CA SER A 139 27.71 -10.54 -9.03
C SER A 139 28.85 -9.83 -9.77
N ASP A 140 29.48 -10.49 -10.75
CA ASP A 140 30.57 -9.92 -11.54
C ASP A 140 30.05 -8.89 -12.56
N ASP A 141 28.81 -9.01 -13.03
CA ASP A 141 28.16 -7.98 -13.82
C ASP A 141 27.92 -6.72 -12.98
N TRP A 142 27.43 -6.88 -11.74
CA TRP A 142 27.23 -5.77 -10.81
C TRP A 142 28.53 -5.14 -10.32
N ARG A 143 29.64 -5.90 -10.25
CA ARG A 143 30.98 -5.37 -9.93
C ARG A 143 31.45 -4.32 -10.94
N ARG A 144 31.06 -4.45 -12.20
CA ARG A 144 31.42 -3.54 -13.28
C ARG A 144 30.58 -2.26 -13.32
N MET A 145 29.59 -2.13 -12.45
CA MET A 145 28.74 -0.93 -12.38
C MET A 145 29.43 0.18 -11.59
N VAL A 146 29.45 1.38 -12.17
CA VAL A 146 29.81 2.62 -11.50
C VAL A 146 28.54 3.44 -11.33
N PHE A 147 28.18 3.74 -10.08
CA PHE A 147 26.98 4.52 -9.75
C PHE A 147 27.37 5.96 -9.45
N SER A 148 26.68 6.93 -10.05
CA SER A 148 26.91 8.35 -9.82
C SER A 148 25.61 9.07 -9.47
N ASP A 149 25.73 10.15 -8.72
CA ASP A 149 24.60 11.03 -8.41
C ASP A 149 25.08 12.39 -7.86
N GLU A 150 24.18 13.37 -7.87
CA GLU A 150 24.38 14.64 -7.18
C GLU A 150 23.60 14.70 -5.87
N THR A 151 24.21 15.22 -4.81
CA THR A 151 23.49 15.49 -3.57
C THR A 151 23.70 16.89 -3.05
N LYS A 152 22.62 17.49 -2.55
CA LYS A 152 22.65 18.75 -1.83
C LYS A 152 22.98 18.50 -0.35
N VAL A 153 23.98 19.22 0.17
CA VAL A 153 24.35 19.24 1.59
C VAL A 153 24.16 20.66 2.12
N ASN A 154 23.33 20.81 3.15
CA ASN A 154 23.01 22.13 3.72
C ASN A 154 24.00 22.48 4.85
N VAL A 155 24.43 23.74 4.92
CA VAL A 155 25.18 24.30 6.05
C VAL A 155 24.25 24.47 7.26
N TYR A 156 23.00 24.88 7.02
CA TYR A 156 21.97 25.04 8.04
C TYR A 156 20.81 24.04 7.86
N GLY A 157 20.64 23.19 8.88
CA GLY A 157 19.51 22.26 9.00
C GLY A 157 19.67 20.96 8.19
N SER A 158 19.15 19.86 8.74
CA SER A 158 18.91 18.63 7.98
C SER A 158 17.48 18.64 7.47
N ASP A 159 17.21 18.07 6.30
CA ASP A 159 15.87 17.90 5.72
C ASP A 159 15.03 16.83 6.45
N GLY A 160 15.18 16.71 7.78
CA GLY A 160 14.59 15.70 8.63
C GLY A 160 13.74 16.27 9.77
N CYS A 161 12.83 15.44 10.31
CA CYS A 161 12.07 15.80 11.50
C CYS A 161 12.99 15.78 12.74
N LYS A 162 13.15 16.94 13.40
CA LYS A 162 13.85 17.05 14.69
C LYS A 162 12.89 16.85 15.85
N TYR A 163 13.37 16.27 16.93
CA TYR A 163 12.61 16.06 18.16
C TYR A 163 13.22 16.88 19.28
N TYR A 164 12.38 17.44 20.14
CA TYR A 164 12.77 17.97 21.43
C TYR A 164 11.94 17.28 22.52
N TRP A 165 12.48 17.23 23.73
CA TRP A 165 11.80 16.67 24.89
C TRP A 165 11.26 17.83 25.72
N SER A 166 10.00 17.74 26.18
CA SER A 166 9.41 18.72 27.10
C SER A 166 8.43 18.06 28.08
N ARG A 167 8.23 18.68 29.24
CA ARG A 167 7.23 18.32 30.25
C ARG A 167 5.89 19.05 29.98
N PRO A 168 4.76 18.60 30.57
CA PRO A 168 3.43 19.14 30.29
C PRO A 168 3.23 20.65 30.56
N ASP A 169 4.09 21.26 31.39
CA ASP A 169 3.98 22.67 31.80
C ASP A 169 5.21 23.51 31.40
N ASP A 170 6.13 22.96 30.60
CA ASP A 170 7.31 23.69 30.17
C ASP A 170 6.90 24.81 29.19
N LYS A 171 7.23 26.05 29.55
CA LYS A 171 7.17 27.17 28.61
C LYS A 171 8.13 26.90 27.43
N LEU A 172 7.75 27.32 26.23
CA LEU A 172 8.57 27.16 25.03
C LEU A 172 9.89 27.92 25.20
N GLN A 173 11.00 27.20 25.26
CA GLN A 173 12.33 27.77 25.43
C GLN A 173 13.06 27.83 24.07
N PRO A 174 14.09 28.68 23.92
CA PRO A 174 14.86 28.77 22.68
C PRO A 174 15.41 27.44 22.16
N TYR A 175 15.72 26.48 23.04
CA TYR A 175 16.20 25.13 22.68
C TYR A 175 15.08 24.14 22.29
N HIS A 176 13.80 24.51 22.46
CA HIS A 176 12.63 23.81 21.91
C HIS A 176 12.29 24.29 20.48
N LEU A 177 12.89 25.40 20.05
CA LEU A 177 12.63 26.02 18.75
C LEU A 177 13.68 25.59 17.73
N ASP A 178 13.22 25.17 16.55
CA ASP A 178 14.11 25.05 15.39
C ASP A 178 14.23 26.44 14.76
N LEU A 179 15.23 27.21 15.20
CA LEU A 179 15.48 28.55 14.70
C LEU A 179 15.86 28.49 13.21
N THR A 180 14.95 28.94 12.34
CA THR A 180 15.21 29.10 10.91
C THR A 180 15.89 30.44 10.66
N VAL A 181 17.09 30.44 10.10
CA VAL A 181 17.75 31.68 9.64
C VAL A 181 16.98 32.26 8.45
N LYS A 182 16.56 33.53 8.55
CA LYS A 182 16.07 34.29 7.39
C LYS A 182 17.26 34.48 6.43
N GLY A 183 17.26 33.78 5.30
CA GLY A 183 18.30 33.92 4.27
C GLY A 183 18.92 32.62 3.75
N GLY A 184 18.51 31.43 4.25
CA GLY A 184 18.99 30.14 3.73
C GLY A 184 20.51 30.00 3.86
N GLY A 185 20.98 29.53 5.02
CA GLY A 185 22.38 29.63 5.46
C GLY A 185 23.47 28.90 4.65
N GLY A 186 23.28 28.67 3.35
CA GLY A 186 24.23 28.06 2.44
C GLY A 186 24.00 26.57 2.25
N SER A 187 24.27 26.09 1.04
CA SER A 187 24.29 24.67 0.71
C SER A 187 25.29 24.45 -0.40
N ILE A 188 25.94 23.30 -0.39
CA ILE A 188 26.79 22.86 -1.50
C ILE A 188 26.09 21.76 -2.26
N MET A 189 26.27 21.74 -3.58
CA MET A 189 25.90 20.61 -4.43
C MET A 189 27.16 19.80 -4.71
N VAL A 190 27.13 18.51 -4.39
CA VAL A 190 28.28 17.63 -4.52
C VAL A 190 27.93 16.56 -5.54
N TRP A 191 28.82 16.34 -6.49
CA TRP A 191 28.78 15.16 -7.36
C TRP A 191 29.77 14.13 -6.83
N GLY A 192 29.44 12.85 -6.96
CA GLY A 192 30.36 11.77 -6.68
C GLY A 192 29.92 10.48 -7.34
N CYS A 193 30.82 9.51 -7.36
CA CYS A 193 30.53 8.15 -7.81
C CYS A 193 31.04 7.10 -6.84
N ILE A 194 30.49 5.89 -6.91
CA ILE A 194 30.96 4.73 -6.18
C ILE A 194 31.15 3.55 -7.12
N THR A 195 32.17 2.75 -6.85
CA THR A 195 32.52 1.52 -7.57
C THR A 195 32.47 0.33 -6.61
N TYR A 196 32.71 -0.88 -7.12
CA TYR A 196 32.84 -2.06 -6.27
C TYR A 196 34.09 -2.03 -5.39
N ASP A 197 35.13 -1.28 -5.78
CA ASP A 197 36.40 -1.23 -5.06
C ASP A 197 36.55 -0.02 -4.15
N GLY A 198 35.59 0.92 -4.17
CA GLY A 198 35.51 1.99 -3.20
C GLY A 198 34.78 3.23 -3.72
N PRO A 199 34.71 4.30 -2.90
CA PRO A 199 34.21 5.59 -3.35
C PRO A 199 35.17 6.18 -4.40
N GLY A 200 34.64 6.71 -5.49
CA GLY A 200 35.40 7.56 -6.39
C GLY A 200 35.65 8.93 -5.78
N TYR A 201 36.30 9.82 -6.53
CA TYR A 201 36.43 11.21 -6.15
C TYR A 201 35.06 11.91 -6.11
N ALA A 202 34.94 12.85 -5.18
CA ALA A 202 33.80 13.75 -5.10
C ALA A 202 34.24 15.15 -5.52
N CYS A 203 33.36 15.90 -6.17
CA CYS A 203 33.63 17.28 -6.55
C CYS A 203 32.51 18.22 -6.10
N TRP A 204 32.89 19.39 -5.61
CA TRP A 204 31.95 20.46 -5.31
C TRP A 204 31.61 21.23 -6.58
N ILE A 205 30.31 21.31 -6.87
CA ILE A 205 29.77 22.16 -7.93
C ILE A 205 29.56 23.55 -7.35
N SER A 206 30.51 24.45 -7.61
CA SER A 206 30.56 25.80 -7.05
C SER A 206 29.67 26.82 -7.78
N GLU A 207 29.36 26.60 -9.06
CA GLU A 207 28.60 27.54 -9.89
C GLU A 207 27.13 27.13 -10.07
N GLY A 208 26.24 27.73 -9.27
CA GLY A 208 24.80 27.77 -9.55
C GLY A 208 24.15 26.42 -9.93
N THR A 209 23.33 26.43 -10.98
CA THR A 209 22.71 25.21 -11.52
C THR A 209 23.65 24.60 -12.56
N MET A 210 24.08 23.35 -12.35
CA MET A 210 25.00 22.63 -13.23
C MET A 210 24.52 22.64 -14.69
N LYS A 211 25.37 23.12 -15.61
CA LYS A 211 25.14 23.06 -17.06
C LYS A 211 25.71 21.76 -17.63
N ALA A 212 25.32 21.44 -18.86
CA ALA A 212 25.85 20.28 -19.58
C ALA A 212 27.38 20.34 -19.81
N SER A 213 27.96 21.54 -19.96
CA SER A 213 29.41 21.74 -20.05
C SER A 213 30.12 21.35 -18.76
N ASP A 214 29.58 21.76 -17.63
CA ASP A 214 30.15 21.53 -16.29
C ASP A 214 30.09 20.04 -15.98
N TYR A 215 28.98 19.40 -16.34
CA TYR A 215 28.82 17.96 -16.24
C TYR A 215 29.90 17.19 -17.02
N VAL A 216 30.16 17.58 -18.27
CA VAL A 216 31.21 16.92 -19.07
C VAL A 216 32.62 17.23 -18.55
N GLY A 217 32.84 18.41 -17.96
CA GLY A 217 34.07 18.70 -17.22
C GLY A 217 34.29 17.75 -16.03
N ILE A 218 33.24 17.47 -15.25
CA ILE A 218 33.27 16.50 -14.15
C ILE A 218 33.52 15.08 -14.66
N LEU A 219 32.88 14.69 -15.77
CA LEU A 219 33.14 13.39 -16.40
C LEU A 219 34.60 13.27 -16.87
N GLY A 220 35.12 14.31 -17.51
CA GLY A 220 36.50 14.35 -18.01
C GLY A 220 37.59 14.43 -16.95
N THR A 221 37.24 14.73 -15.70
CA THR A 221 38.19 14.85 -14.59
C THR A 221 37.81 13.88 -13.48
N THR A 222 36.87 14.25 -12.61
CA THR A 222 36.50 13.50 -11.40
C THR A 222 36.11 12.04 -11.68
N LEU A 223 35.36 11.76 -12.75
CA LEU A 223 35.04 10.38 -13.13
C LEU A 223 36.29 9.65 -13.67
N MET A 224 36.98 10.21 -14.66
CA MET A 224 38.13 9.54 -15.28
C MET A 224 39.26 9.28 -14.28
N ASP A 225 39.58 10.25 -13.42
CA ASP A 225 40.56 10.10 -12.34
C ASP A 225 40.15 8.99 -11.37
N SER A 226 38.85 8.86 -11.07
CA SER A 226 38.33 7.78 -10.23
C SER A 226 38.49 6.41 -10.89
N LEU A 227 38.25 6.33 -12.20
CA LEU A 227 38.42 5.09 -12.95
C LEU A 227 39.88 4.68 -13.02
N GLU A 228 40.78 5.64 -13.29
CA GLU A 228 42.23 5.41 -13.33
C GLU A 228 42.75 4.94 -11.97
N TYR A 229 42.33 5.56 -10.87
CA TYR A 229 42.74 5.19 -9.51
C TYR A 229 42.44 3.71 -9.18
N TYR A 230 41.29 3.20 -9.62
CA TYR A 230 40.90 1.80 -9.40
C TYR A 230 41.29 0.85 -10.56
N GLY A 231 41.95 1.35 -11.61
CA GLY A 231 42.37 0.56 -12.77
C GLY A 231 41.21 0.10 -13.67
N TYR A 232 40.11 0.88 -13.72
CA TYR A 232 38.98 0.59 -14.59
C TYR A 232 39.16 1.22 -15.97
N HIS A 233 38.83 0.46 -17.02
CA HIS A 233 38.74 0.98 -18.39
C HIS A 233 37.28 1.30 -18.75
N PRO A 234 36.99 2.46 -19.38
CA PRO A 234 35.63 2.86 -19.77
C PRO A 234 34.83 1.82 -20.57
N GLN A 235 35.51 1.04 -21.40
CA GLN A 235 34.91 -0.01 -22.24
C GLN A 235 34.43 -1.23 -21.42
N ASP A 236 35.01 -1.47 -20.25
CA ASP A 236 34.74 -2.66 -19.44
C ASP A 236 33.67 -2.42 -18.37
N ILE A 237 33.39 -1.16 -18.06
CA ILE A 237 32.42 -0.76 -17.05
C ILE A 237 31.03 -0.44 -17.62
N TYR A 238 30.05 -0.41 -16.73
CA TYR A 238 28.73 0.14 -16.97
C TYR A 238 28.55 1.38 -16.11
N PHE A 239 28.39 2.54 -16.73
CA PHE A 239 28.23 3.80 -16.01
C PHE A 239 26.76 4.15 -15.84
N GLN A 240 26.32 4.34 -14.59
CA GLN A 240 24.96 4.77 -14.24
C GLN A 240 24.93 6.27 -13.96
N GLN A 241 23.98 6.94 -14.62
CA GLN A 241 23.55 8.32 -14.38
C GLN A 241 22.03 8.39 -14.42
N ASP A 242 21.44 9.50 -13.98
CA ASP A 242 20.01 9.72 -14.17
C ASP A 242 19.69 10.31 -15.57
N ASN A 243 18.41 10.45 -15.90
CA ASN A 243 17.97 10.98 -17.19
C ASN A 243 17.71 12.50 -17.14
N ASP A 244 18.43 13.25 -16.32
CA ASP A 244 18.39 14.71 -16.35
C ASP A 244 18.73 15.21 -17.78
N PRO A 245 18.03 16.25 -18.28
CA PRO A 245 18.37 16.88 -19.56
C PRO A 245 19.87 17.17 -19.76
N LYS A 246 20.61 17.50 -18.69
CA LYS A 246 22.05 17.76 -18.78
C LYS A 246 22.87 16.49 -19.10
N HIS A 247 22.50 15.36 -18.50
CA HIS A 247 23.14 14.05 -18.69
C HIS A 247 22.82 13.45 -20.07
N THR A 248 21.64 13.76 -20.60
CA THR A 248 21.16 13.26 -21.91
C THR A 248 21.41 14.25 -23.06
N SER A 249 22.12 15.34 -22.79
CA SER A 249 22.48 16.36 -23.78
C SER A 249 23.37 15.81 -24.90
N LYS A 250 23.37 16.48 -26.07
CA LYS A 250 24.23 16.09 -27.19
C LYS A 250 25.71 16.07 -26.81
N LEU A 251 26.13 17.03 -25.99
CA LEU A 251 27.51 17.18 -25.53
C LEU A 251 27.92 16.00 -24.63
N ALA A 252 27.10 15.62 -23.64
CA ALA A 252 27.35 14.46 -22.79
C ALA A 252 27.36 13.15 -23.58
N LYS A 253 26.38 12.94 -24.48
CA LYS A 253 26.32 11.74 -25.34
C LYS A 253 27.54 11.60 -26.24
N GLN A 254 28.00 12.71 -26.82
CA GLN A 254 29.20 12.73 -27.66
C GLN A 254 30.43 12.38 -26.83
N TRP A 255 30.57 12.95 -25.63
CA TRP A 255 31.70 12.66 -24.73
C TRP A 255 31.77 11.17 -24.35
N PHE A 256 30.65 10.53 -23.98
CA PHE A 256 30.64 9.09 -23.66
C PHE A 256 31.04 8.23 -24.86
N LYS A 257 30.64 8.63 -26.07
CA LYS A 257 31.00 7.95 -27.31
C LYS A 257 32.49 8.09 -27.61
N ASP A 258 33.04 9.30 -27.45
CA ASP A 258 34.44 9.62 -27.72
C ASP A 258 35.39 8.97 -26.70
N ASN A 259 34.90 8.66 -25.49
CA ASN A 259 35.67 8.00 -24.43
C ASN A 259 35.32 6.50 -24.27
N ASN A 260 34.74 5.87 -25.30
CA ASN A 260 34.53 4.41 -25.39
C ASN A 260 33.63 3.80 -24.30
N PHE A 261 32.68 4.56 -23.72
CA PHE A 261 31.72 4.02 -22.76
C PHE A 261 30.56 3.26 -23.44
N LYS A 262 30.04 2.25 -22.74
CA LYS A 262 28.85 1.47 -23.17
C LYS A 262 27.55 2.27 -23.06
N CYS A 263 27.25 3.04 -24.10
CA CYS A 263 26.10 3.94 -24.17
C CYS A 263 24.74 3.25 -23.93
N ASP A 264 24.57 2.00 -24.35
CA ASP A 264 23.29 1.27 -24.21
C ASP A 264 22.86 1.11 -22.73
N HIS A 265 23.82 0.92 -21.82
CA HIS A 265 23.53 0.81 -20.39
C HIS A 265 23.41 2.18 -19.71
N THR A 266 24.21 3.14 -20.15
CA THR A 266 24.25 4.49 -19.55
C THR A 266 22.96 5.28 -19.73
N PHE A 267 22.26 5.11 -20.86
CA PHE A 267 21.04 5.88 -21.16
C PHE A 267 19.72 5.11 -20.99
N ASN A 268 19.77 3.83 -20.60
CA ASN A 268 18.58 3.00 -20.36
C ASN A 268 18.14 2.97 -18.89
N TRP A 269 18.73 3.82 -18.03
CA TRP A 269 18.38 3.85 -16.60
C TRP A 269 16.94 4.35 -16.39
N PRO A 270 16.14 3.73 -15.50
CA PRO A 270 14.75 4.13 -15.32
C PRO A 270 14.64 5.39 -14.46
N SER A 271 14.07 6.46 -15.03
CA SER A 271 13.86 7.75 -14.34
C SER A 271 13.11 7.65 -13.01
N GLN A 272 13.42 8.56 -12.08
CA GLN A 272 12.84 8.62 -10.73
C GLN A 272 12.99 7.31 -9.94
N SER A 273 14.20 6.75 -9.94
CA SER A 273 14.51 5.48 -9.24
C SER A 273 15.66 5.60 -8.25
N PRO A 274 15.56 6.49 -7.23
CA PRO A 274 16.61 6.61 -6.20
C PRO A 274 16.77 5.31 -5.40
N ASP A 275 15.71 4.51 -5.29
CA ASP A 275 15.76 3.20 -4.64
C ASP A 275 16.57 2.15 -5.42
N LEU A 276 16.83 2.37 -6.71
CA LEU A 276 17.72 1.56 -7.53
C LEU A 276 19.15 2.10 -7.56
N ASN A 277 19.45 3.25 -6.96
CA ASN A 277 20.78 3.84 -6.95
C ASN A 277 21.46 3.62 -5.58
N PRO A 278 22.48 2.74 -5.47
CA PRO A 278 23.19 2.48 -4.22
C PRO A 278 23.85 3.71 -3.58
N ILE A 279 24.29 4.69 -4.36
CA ILE A 279 25.00 5.88 -3.85
C ILE A 279 24.15 6.73 -2.91
N GLU A 280 22.83 6.70 -3.05
CA GLU A 280 21.88 7.37 -2.17
C GLU A 280 22.03 6.93 -0.70
N HIS A 281 22.44 5.68 -0.48
CA HIS A 281 22.74 5.20 0.88
C HIS A 281 24.06 5.75 1.40
N ILE A 282 25.07 5.89 0.55
CA ILE A 282 26.35 6.51 0.93
C ILE A 282 26.13 7.99 1.24
N TRP A 283 25.34 8.71 0.44
CA TRP A 283 24.92 10.08 0.75
C TRP A 283 24.18 10.20 2.08
N HIS A 284 23.32 9.24 2.40
CA HIS A 284 22.66 9.19 3.69
C HIS A 284 23.66 9.06 4.85
N HIS A 285 24.61 8.13 4.75
CA HIS A 285 25.66 7.95 5.77
C HIS A 285 26.56 9.17 5.88
N LEU A 286 26.93 9.79 4.77
CA LEU A 286 27.72 11.02 4.76
C LEU A 286 26.99 12.11 5.56
N LYS A 287 25.71 12.33 5.29
CA LYS A 287 24.89 13.33 6.01
C LYS A 287 24.75 12.99 7.50
N LEU A 288 24.71 11.71 7.87
CA LEU A 288 24.72 11.28 9.27
C LEU A 288 26.06 11.61 9.94
N LYS A 289 27.19 11.28 9.32
CA LYS A 289 28.52 11.61 9.84
C LYS A 289 28.70 13.11 10.03
N LEU A 290 28.28 13.92 9.05
CA LEU A 290 28.30 15.39 9.15
C LEU A 290 27.41 15.92 10.28
N SER A 291 26.28 15.26 10.55
CA SER A 291 25.38 15.64 11.65
C SER A 291 25.94 15.34 13.04
N ALA A 292 26.95 14.47 13.12
CA ALA A 292 27.60 14.09 14.38
C ALA A 292 28.69 15.08 14.84
N TYR A 293 29.04 16.08 14.03
CA TYR A 293 29.98 17.13 14.43
C TYR A 293 29.39 18.03 15.51
N ASP A 294 30.15 18.28 16.59
CA ASP A 294 29.72 19.11 17.73
C ASP A 294 29.39 20.55 17.32
N THR A 295 30.18 21.08 16.38
CA THR A 295 30.01 22.44 15.85
C THR A 295 29.51 22.38 14.42
N ARG A 296 28.69 23.36 14.02
CA ARG A 296 28.28 23.50 12.62
C ARG A 296 29.42 24.10 11.79
N ALA A 297 29.41 23.82 10.48
CA ALA A 297 30.29 24.52 9.55
C ALA A 297 29.94 26.01 9.53
N LYS A 298 30.95 26.89 9.58
CA LYS A 298 30.80 28.35 9.56
C LYS A 298 30.49 28.89 8.16
N GLY A 299 30.65 28.07 7.12
CA GLY A 299 30.36 28.41 5.74
C GLY A 299 30.50 27.22 4.79
N VAL A 300 30.22 27.46 3.50
CA VAL A 300 30.23 26.42 2.45
C VAL A 300 31.60 25.78 2.21
N HIS A 301 32.69 26.54 2.34
CA HIS A 301 34.05 26.02 2.18
C HIS A 301 34.45 25.07 3.32
N GLU A 302 34.16 25.45 4.58
CA GLU A 302 34.38 24.56 5.72
C GLU A 302 33.49 23.31 5.63
N LEU A 303 32.25 23.46 5.13
CA LEU A 303 31.37 22.32 4.88
C LEU A 303 31.97 21.37 3.83
N TRP A 304 32.56 21.90 2.76
CA TRP A 304 33.24 21.09 1.74
C TRP A 304 34.41 20.31 2.33
N ILE A 305 35.29 20.95 3.11
CA ILE A 305 36.42 20.27 3.76
C ILE A 305 35.95 19.10 4.63
N ARG A 306 34.85 19.29 5.38
CA ARG A 306 34.26 18.21 6.18
C ARG A 306 33.65 17.11 5.31
N VAL A 307 32.99 17.47 4.21
CA VAL A 307 32.43 16.50 3.26
C VAL A 307 33.54 15.66 2.64
N GLU A 308 34.59 16.27 2.14
CA GLU A 308 35.74 15.60 1.54
C GLU A 308 36.41 14.64 2.55
N LYS A 309 36.65 15.14 3.77
CA LYS A 309 37.20 14.33 4.87
C LYS A 309 36.32 13.13 5.20
N GLU A 310 35.01 13.30 5.36
CA GLU A 310 34.12 12.19 5.68
C GLU A 310 33.94 11.24 4.50
N TRP A 311 33.94 11.75 3.27
CA TRP A 311 33.84 10.95 2.06
C TRP A 311 35.03 9.99 1.91
N SER A 312 36.25 10.45 2.19
CA SER A 312 37.46 9.62 2.16
C SER A 312 37.51 8.54 3.25
N THR A 313 36.60 8.56 4.24
CA THR A 313 36.51 7.50 5.25
C THR A 313 35.69 6.29 4.80
N PHE A 314 34.92 6.39 3.70
CA PHE A 314 34.17 5.26 3.19
C PHE A 314 35.09 4.23 2.56
N THR A 315 34.80 2.96 2.80
CA THR A 315 35.63 1.84 2.36
C THR A 315 35.01 1.10 1.17
N ALA A 316 35.79 0.21 0.55
CA ALA A 316 35.28 -0.75 -0.42
C ALA A 316 34.12 -1.58 0.14
N GLU A 317 34.19 -1.98 1.42
CA GLU A 317 33.15 -2.78 2.06
C GLU A 317 31.82 -2.04 2.15
N ASP A 318 31.85 -0.74 2.48
CA ASP A 318 30.66 0.10 2.50
C ASP A 318 29.97 0.15 1.13
N CYS A 319 30.75 0.26 0.06
CA CYS A 319 30.24 0.30 -1.32
C CYS A 319 29.70 -1.07 -1.77
N ARG A 320 30.49 -2.14 -1.57
CA ARG A 320 30.13 -3.52 -1.92
C ARG A 320 28.84 -3.95 -1.27
N ARG A 321 28.61 -3.58 0.00
CA ARG A 321 27.37 -3.90 0.71
C ARG A 321 26.12 -3.43 -0.03
N TYR A 322 26.14 -2.22 -0.59
CA TYR A 322 24.98 -1.71 -1.32
C TYR A 322 24.93 -2.20 -2.77
N ILE A 323 26.08 -2.35 -3.45
CA ILE A 323 26.13 -2.89 -4.82
C ILE A 323 25.64 -4.35 -4.84
N ASN A 324 26.08 -5.18 -3.88
CA ASN A 324 25.64 -6.57 -3.74
C ASN A 324 24.14 -6.71 -3.40
N SER A 325 23.48 -5.62 -2.99
CA SER A 325 22.03 -5.61 -2.77
C SER A 325 21.20 -5.42 -4.07
N MET A 326 21.85 -5.11 -5.20
CA MET A 326 21.16 -4.84 -6.47
C MET A 326 20.29 -5.99 -6.99
N PRO A 327 20.74 -7.27 -6.94
CA PRO A 327 19.87 -8.40 -7.29
C PRO A 327 18.57 -8.43 -6.48
N ASP A 328 18.65 -8.17 -5.17
CA ASP A 328 17.48 -8.13 -4.28
C ASP A 328 16.55 -6.97 -4.58
N ARG A 329 17.11 -5.79 -4.88
CA ARG A 329 16.34 -4.63 -5.31
C ARG A 329 15.57 -4.94 -6.59
N CYS A 330 16.20 -5.57 -7.59
CA CYS A 330 15.54 -6.00 -8.83
C CYS A 330 14.44 -7.04 -8.56
N ARG A 331 14.72 -8.04 -7.72
CA ARG A 331 13.73 -9.06 -7.29
C ARG A 331 12.51 -8.46 -6.58
N ALA A 332 12.67 -7.35 -5.85
CA ALA A 332 11.54 -6.69 -5.19
C ALA A 332 10.50 -6.16 -6.19
N PHE A 333 10.93 -5.64 -7.36
CA PHE A 333 10.00 -5.23 -8.43
C PHE A 333 9.27 -6.41 -9.04
N GLN A 334 9.96 -7.55 -9.19
CA GLN A 334 9.38 -8.79 -9.69
C GLN A 334 8.37 -9.38 -8.72
N ARG A 335 8.63 -9.34 -7.41
CA ARG A 335 7.63 -9.74 -6.39
C ARG A 335 6.38 -8.86 -6.45
N TYR A 336 6.52 -7.57 -6.74
CA TYR A 336 5.38 -6.66 -6.93
C TYR A 336 4.59 -6.99 -8.21
N LYS A 337 5.27 -7.41 -9.29
CA LYS A 337 4.65 -7.98 -10.50
C LYS A 337 3.94 -9.30 -10.18
N ALA A 338 4.58 -10.22 -9.44
CA ALA A 338 4.00 -11.50 -9.03
C ALA A 338 2.80 -11.35 -8.09
N LEU A 339 2.79 -10.36 -7.18
CA LEU A 339 1.61 -10.06 -6.34
C LEU A 339 0.44 -9.51 -7.16
N LYS A 340 0.72 -8.83 -8.29
CA LYS A 340 -0.29 -8.40 -9.26
C LYS A 340 -0.69 -9.49 -10.25
N LEU A 341 0.23 -10.39 -10.59
CA LEU A 341 0.03 -11.54 -11.49
C LEU A 341 -0.54 -12.77 -10.77
N GLN A 342 -0.53 -12.82 -9.43
CA GLN A 342 -1.33 -13.77 -8.65
C GLN A 342 -2.84 -13.50 -8.74
N ILE A 343 -3.25 -12.51 -9.54
CA ILE A 343 -4.59 -12.44 -10.13
C ILE A 343 -4.46 -12.58 -11.65
N LYS A 344 -3.96 -13.73 -12.12
CA LYS A 344 -4.31 -14.33 -13.42
C LYS A 344 -3.63 -15.68 -13.62
N ASN A 345 -4.51 -16.66 -13.87
CA ASN A 345 -4.30 -18.01 -14.41
C ASN A 345 -3.50 -18.98 -13.54
N ILE A 346 -4.24 -19.84 -12.83
CA ILE A 346 -4.19 -21.31 -12.94
C ILE A 346 -5.39 -21.87 -12.16
N GLY A 347 -6.04 -22.89 -12.72
CA GLY A 347 -6.69 -23.94 -11.94
C GLY A 347 -8.18 -23.76 -11.65
N THR A 348 -8.98 -24.42 -12.46
CA THR A 348 -10.31 -24.96 -12.16
C THR A 348 -10.50 -25.33 -10.68
N ILE A 349 -11.60 -24.88 -10.07
CA ILE A 349 -12.15 -25.54 -8.88
C ILE A 349 -13.33 -26.36 -9.36
N PHE A 350 -13.13 -27.68 -9.47
CA PHE A 350 -14.24 -28.62 -9.42
C PHE A 350 -14.80 -28.60 -7.99
N PRO A 351 -16.11 -28.43 -7.76
CA PRO A 351 -16.69 -28.98 -6.55
C PRO A 351 -16.54 -30.51 -6.62
N PRO A 352 -16.04 -31.17 -5.56
CA PRO A 352 -16.09 -32.62 -5.49
C PRO A 352 -17.57 -32.98 -5.41
N THR A 353 -18.02 -33.84 -6.33
CA THR A 353 -19.37 -34.43 -6.44
C THR A 353 -20.54 -33.48 -6.70
N VAL A 354 -21.09 -33.50 -7.92
CA VAL A 354 -22.53 -33.33 -8.16
C VAL A 354 -22.92 -34.09 -9.43
N SER A 355 -23.77 -35.10 -9.30
CA SER A 355 -24.40 -35.87 -10.38
C SER A 355 -25.41 -35.07 -11.23
N ASP A 356 -25.64 -33.79 -10.92
CA ASP A 356 -26.62 -32.91 -11.57
C ASP A 356 -25.94 -31.74 -12.32
N LEU A 357 -26.11 -31.72 -13.65
CA LEU A 357 -25.64 -30.68 -14.56
C LEU A 357 -26.16 -29.28 -14.19
N LYS A 358 -27.28 -29.17 -13.45
CA LYS A 358 -27.88 -27.88 -13.08
C LYS A 358 -26.97 -27.03 -12.19
N ASN A 359 -26.07 -27.65 -11.43
CA ASN A 359 -25.17 -26.96 -10.49
C ASN A 359 -23.87 -26.48 -11.13
N TRP A 360 -23.68 -26.74 -12.42
CA TRP A 360 -22.49 -26.33 -13.15
C TRP A 360 -22.55 -24.84 -13.47
N ARG A 361 -21.44 -24.13 -13.25
CA ARG A 361 -21.27 -22.69 -13.55
C ARG A 361 -20.12 -22.52 -14.54
N PRO A 362 -20.38 -22.68 -15.86
CA PRO A 362 -19.34 -22.63 -16.87
C PRO A 362 -18.78 -21.20 -17.00
N ILE A 363 -17.45 -21.08 -17.08
CA ILE A 363 -16.79 -19.80 -17.36
C ILE A 363 -16.61 -19.67 -18.87
N SER A 364 -17.08 -18.56 -19.44
CA SER A 364 -16.98 -18.32 -20.89
C SER A 364 -15.56 -17.87 -21.27
N LEU A 365 -14.93 -18.62 -22.17
CA LEU A 365 -13.64 -18.27 -22.77
C LEU A 365 -13.84 -17.65 -24.15
N ILE A 366 -13.85 -16.32 -24.22
CA ILE A 366 -13.96 -15.57 -25.48
C ILE A 366 -12.58 -15.09 -25.97
N ASN A 367 -12.48 -14.75 -27.25
CA ASN A 367 -11.23 -14.25 -27.86
C ASN A 367 -10.75 -12.95 -27.18
N THR A 368 -9.44 -12.73 -27.26
CA THR A 368 -8.79 -11.60 -26.59
C THR A 368 -9.34 -10.26 -27.08
N ASP A 369 -9.60 -10.11 -28.38
CA ASP A 369 -10.08 -8.84 -28.95
C ASP A 369 -11.48 -8.49 -28.44
N ALA A 370 -12.38 -9.48 -28.34
CA ALA A 370 -13.68 -9.27 -27.71
C ALA A 370 -13.54 -8.88 -26.24
N LYS A 371 -12.63 -9.50 -25.47
CA LYS A 371 -12.40 -9.11 -24.06
C LYS A 371 -11.86 -7.68 -23.93
N VAL A 372 -10.99 -7.26 -24.86
CA VAL A 372 -10.49 -5.89 -24.88
C VAL A 372 -11.65 -4.94 -25.16
N PHE A 373 -12.49 -5.25 -26.15
CA PHE A 373 -13.65 -4.45 -26.50
C PHE A 373 -14.69 -4.37 -25.36
N THR A 374 -15.09 -5.49 -24.75
CA THR A 374 -16.03 -5.50 -23.60
C THR A 374 -15.46 -4.75 -22.41
N ARG A 375 -14.15 -4.83 -22.16
CA ARG A 375 -13.47 -4.03 -21.13
C ARG A 375 -13.51 -2.53 -21.42
N ILE A 376 -13.32 -2.11 -22.67
CA ILE A 376 -13.42 -0.71 -23.08
C ILE A 376 -14.84 -0.19 -22.86
N LEU A 377 -15.86 -0.94 -23.31
CA LEU A 377 -17.26 -0.58 -23.08
C LEU A 377 -17.58 -0.47 -21.59
N ASN A 378 -17.22 -1.48 -20.80
CA ASN A 378 -17.46 -1.46 -19.36
C ASN A 378 -16.80 -0.26 -18.67
N SER A 379 -15.57 0.09 -19.06
CA SER A 379 -14.87 1.26 -18.50
C SER A 379 -15.60 2.58 -18.78
N ARG A 380 -16.34 2.68 -19.88
CA ARG A 380 -17.15 3.86 -20.21
C ARG A 380 -18.48 3.85 -19.46
N ILE A 381 -19.16 2.70 -19.43
CA ILE A 381 -20.47 2.55 -18.78
C ILE A 381 -20.39 2.76 -17.27
N ILE A 382 -19.33 2.28 -16.62
CA ILE A 382 -19.13 2.45 -15.17
C ILE A 382 -19.11 3.93 -14.76
N LEU A 383 -18.68 4.84 -15.64
CA LEU A 383 -18.63 6.28 -15.33
C LEU A 383 -20.02 6.89 -15.11
N CYS A 384 -21.06 6.35 -15.76
CA CYS A 384 -22.45 6.77 -15.57
C CYS A 384 -23.29 5.78 -14.76
N ALA A 385 -22.78 4.56 -14.50
CA ALA A 385 -23.53 3.50 -13.82
C ALA A 385 -24.09 3.91 -12.45
N ASP A 386 -23.37 4.71 -11.67
CA ASP A 386 -23.84 5.18 -10.36
C ASP A 386 -25.06 6.10 -10.44
N THR A 387 -25.23 6.81 -11.57
CA THR A 387 -26.42 7.64 -11.83
C THR A 387 -27.62 6.85 -12.35
N LEU A 388 -27.36 5.71 -13.00
CA LEU A 388 -28.39 4.87 -13.62
C LEU A 388 -28.90 3.77 -12.69
N ILE A 389 -28.09 3.29 -11.75
CA ILE A 389 -28.41 2.18 -10.86
C ILE A 389 -28.77 2.72 -9.47
N THR A 390 -29.91 2.31 -8.92
CA THR A 390 -30.38 2.72 -7.59
C THR A 390 -29.36 2.40 -6.49
N PRO A 391 -29.24 3.21 -5.42
CA PRO A 391 -28.28 2.98 -4.34
C PRO A 391 -28.42 1.62 -3.63
N PHE A 392 -29.60 1.00 -3.70
CA PHE A 392 -29.89 -0.29 -3.05
C PHE A 392 -29.22 -1.47 -3.73
N GLN A 393 -28.77 -1.31 -4.98
CA GLN A 393 -27.98 -2.29 -5.69
C GLN A 393 -26.48 -2.02 -5.50
N SER A 394 -25.85 -2.78 -4.63
CA SER A 394 -24.44 -2.60 -4.24
C SER A 394 -23.45 -3.45 -5.03
N GLY A 395 -23.92 -4.51 -5.69
CA GLY A 395 -23.07 -5.43 -6.46
C GLY A 395 -22.51 -4.78 -7.72
N PHE A 396 -21.23 -4.99 -8.01
CA PHE A 396 -20.57 -4.62 -9.28
C PHE A 396 -20.64 -3.13 -9.70
N VAL A 397 -21.01 -2.21 -8.80
CA VAL A 397 -20.94 -0.76 -9.02
C VAL A 397 -19.73 -0.19 -8.29
N GLN A 398 -18.91 0.59 -8.99
CA GLN A 398 -17.71 1.16 -8.40
C GLN A 398 -18.06 2.12 -7.26
N GLY A 399 -17.39 1.95 -6.11
CA GLY A 399 -17.59 2.80 -4.94
C GLY A 399 -18.68 2.31 -3.97
N ARG A 400 -19.46 1.28 -4.34
CA ARG A 400 -20.47 0.67 -3.46
C ARG A 400 -19.92 -0.56 -2.75
N PHE A 401 -20.37 -0.79 -1.52
CA PHE A 401 -19.87 -1.87 -0.68
C PHE A 401 -20.99 -2.83 -0.28
N ILE A 402 -20.84 -4.10 -0.62
CA ILE A 402 -21.87 -5.14 -0.40
C ILE A 402 -22.33 -5.28 1.05
N ALA A 403 -21.47 -5.00 2.03
CA ALA A 403 -21.89 -5.14 3.43
C ALA A 403 -22.79 -3.99 3.90
N ASP A 404 -22.92 -2.90 3.13
CA ASP A 404 -23.88 -1.83 3.42
C ASP A 404 -25.31 -2.40 3.36
N ASN A 405 -25.60 -3.30 2.41
CA ASN A 405 -26.89 -4.00 2.32
C ASN A 405 -27.15 -4.87 3.56
N GLY A 406 -26.12 -5.59 4.04
CA GLY A 406 -26.22 -6.39 5.26
C GLY A 406 -26.39 -5.55 6.53
N LEU A 407 -25.80 -4.35 6.58
CA LEU A 407 -25.98 -3.41 7.68
C LEU A 407 -27.37 -2.78 7.67
N LEU A 408 -27.83 -2.32 6.49
CA LEU A 408 -29.17 -1.76 6.30
C LEU A 408 -30.23 -2.78 6.73
N MET A 409 -30.09 -4.04 6.32
CA MET A 409 -31.00 -5.12 6.73
C MET A 409 -31.04 -5.27 8.26
N LYS A 410 -29.88 -5.23 8.94
CA LYS A 410 -29.85 -5.31 10.42
C LYS A 410 -30.57 -4.14 11.08
N LEU A 411 -30.41 -2.93 10.56
CA LEU A 411 -31.08 -1.73 11.07
C LEU A 411 -32.60 -1.83 10.89
N VAL A 412 -33.05 -2.29 9.71
CA VAL A 412 -34.48 -2.52 9.44
C VAL A 412 -35.05 -3.59 10.39
N MET A 413 -34.33 -4.70 10.60
CA MET A 413 -34.74 -5.75 11.53
C MET A 413 -34.80 -5.27 13.00
N GLU A 414 -33.85 -4.43 13.43
CA GLU A 414 -33.84 -3.86 14.77
C GLU A 414 -35.01 -2.89 14.97
N HIS A 415 -35.25 -2.01 13.99
CA HIS A 415 -36.38 -1.08 14.01
C HIS A 415 -37.73 -1.81 14.04
N ALA A 416 -37.89 -2.86 13.22
CA ALA A 416 -39.10 -3.67 13.20
C ALA A 416 -39.38 -4.34 14.56
N ARG A 417 -38.32 -4.80 15.26
CA ARG A 417 -38.44 -5.35 16.62
C ARG A 417 -38.85 -4.29 17.65
N LEU A 418 -38.25 -3.11 17.59
CA LEU A 418 -38.55 -2.03 18.55
C LEU A 418 -39.95 -1.44 18.35
N SER A 419 -40.45 -1.45 17.11
CA SER A 419 -41.78 -0.94 16.76
C SER A 419 -42.89 -1.98 16.81
N ASN A 420 -42.59 -3.25 17.16
CA ASN A 420 -43.52 -4.38 17.07
C ASN A 420 -44.20 -4.47 15.68
N SER A 421 -43.45 -4.20 14.62
CA SER A 421 -43.96 -4.23 13.25
C SER A 421 -44.30 -5.65 12.80
N SER A 422 -45.43 -5.81 12.11
CA SER A 422 -45.85 -7.06 11.46
C SER A 422 -45.20 -7.28 10.08
N ALA A 423 -44.29 -6.40 9.66
CA ALA A 423 -43.63 -6.49 8.36
C ALA A 423 -42.80 -7.77 8.20
N VAL A 424 -42.80 -8.33 6.98
CA VAL A 424 -42.06 -9.55 6.62
C VAL A 424 -40.86 -9.19 5.74
N GLY A 425 -39.68 -9.70 6.09
CA GLY A 425 -38.49 -9.62 5.25
C GLY A 425 -38.39 -10.83 4.32
N LEU A 426 -38.29 -10.59 3.01
CA LEU A 426 -38.10 -11.64 2.01
C LEU A 426 -36.64 -11.67 1.54
N LEU A 427 -36.01 -12.84 1.61
CA LEU A 427 -34.71 -13.10 1.00
C LEU A 427 -34.94 -13.88 -0.29
N LEU A 428 -34.74 -13.22 -1.43
CA LEU A 428 -34.91 -13.82 -2.75
C LEU A 428 -33.54 -14.16 -3.32
N ASP A 429 -33.25 -15.45 -3.50
CA ASP A 429 -32.07 -15.90 -4.24
C ASP A 429 -32.40 -16.00 -5.73
N GLN A 430 -31.52 -15.45 -6.57
CA GLN A 430 -31.71 -15.48 -8.02
C GLN A 430 -30.97 -16.67 -8.63
N GLU A 431 -31.73 -17.69 -8.99
CA GLU A 431 -31.21 -18.85 -9.70
C GLU A 431 -30.66 -18.44 -11.06
N LYS A 432 -29.37 -18.67 -11.31
CA LYS A 432 -28.72 -18.49 -12.62
C LYS A 432 -28.94 -17.09 -13.22
N ALA A 433 -28.64 -16.08 -12.40
CA ALA A 433 -28.83 -14.66 -12.69
C ALA A 433 -28.35 -14.20 -14.09
N TYR A 434 -27.17 -14.65 -14.55
CA TYR A 434 -26.66 -14.29 -15.87
C TYR A 434 -27.33 -15.06 -17.00
N ASP A 435 -27.57 -16.36 -16.81
CA ASP A 435 -28.03 -17.27 -17.87
C ASP A 435 -29.46 -16.97 -18.35
N ARG A 436 -30.25 -16.26 -17.53
CA ARG A 436 -31.68 -16.01 -17.80
C ARG A 436 -31.97 -14.69 -18.52
N ILE A 437 -30.98 -13.84 -18.76
CA ILE A 437 -31.20 -12.56 -19.44
C ILE A 437 -31.59 -12.77 -20.91
N HIS A 438 -32.79 -12.31 -21.29
CA HIS A 438 -33.28 -12.39 -22.68
C HIS A 438 -32.72 -11.24 -23.53
N PRO A 439 -32.30 -11.48 -24.79
CA PRO A 439 -31.73 -10.45 -25.67
C PRO A 439 -32.66 -9.25 -25.87
N ASP A 440 -33.94 -9.49 -26.19
CA ASP A 440 -34.91 -8.43 -26.48
C ASP A 440 -35.25 -7.60 -25.23
N TYR A 441 -35.29 -8.26 -24.07
CA TYR A 441 -35.50 -7.57 -22.80
C TYR A 441 -34.31 -6.64 -22.50
N LEU A 442 -33.09 -7.16 -22.60
CA LEU A 442 -31.89 -6.34 -22.39
C LEU A 442 -31.84 -5.15 -23.37
N ARG A 443 -32.23 -5.36 -24.63
CA ARG A 443 -32.32 -4.30 -25.63
C ARG A 443 -33.26 -3.18 -25.18
N GLN A 444 -34.50 -3.53 -24.80
CA GLN A 444 -35.51 -2.56 -24.35
C GLN A 444 -35.05 -1.80 -23.10
N VAL A 445 -34.41 -2.49 -22.16
CA VAL A 445 -33.86 -1.85 -20.95
C VAL A 445 -32.76 -0.85 -21.30
N LEU A 446 -31.81 -1.22 -22.16
CA LEU A 446 -30.74 -0.30 -22.58
C LEU A 446 -31.27 0.90 -23.36
N GLN A 447 -32.27 0.70 -24.23
CA GLN A 447 -32.97 1.77 -24.93
C GLN A 447 -33.66 2.72 -23.93
N ARG A 448 -34.30 2.17 -22.90
CA ARG A 448 -34.95 2.98 -21.86
C ARG A 448 -33.97 3.81 -21.03
N PHE A 449 -32.76 3.30 -20.81
CA PHE A 449 -31.65 4.04 -20.21
C PHE A 449 -30.92 4.98 -21.19
N ALA A 450 -31.47 5.19 -22.39
CA ALA A 450 -30.94 6.09 -23.42
C ALA A 450 -29.53 5.72 -23.92
N PHE A 451 -29.19 4.43 -23.94
CA PHE A 451 -27.98 3.98 -24.61
C PHE A 451 -28.12 4.14 -26.14
N PRO A 452 -27.07 4.63 -26.85
CA PRO A 452 -27.10 4.73 -28.31
C PRO A 452 -27.32 3.37 -28.99
N ASP A 453 -28.15 3.32 -30.03
CA ASP A 453 -28.46 2.09 -30.77
C ASP A 453 -27.20 1.39 -31.32
N SER A 454 -26.16 2.16 -31.69
CA SER A 454 -24.89 1.58 -32.12
C SER A 454 -24.21 0.73 -31.04
N ILE A 455 -24.26 1.17 -29.78
CA ILE A 455 -23.73 0.42 -28.64
C ILE A 455 -24.62 -0.79 -28.35
N ILE A 456 -25.94 -0.61 -28.40
CA ILE A 456 -26.91 -1.68 -28.18
C ILE A 456 -26.71 -2.79 -29.23
N ASN A 457 -26.64 -2.44 -30.51
CA ASN A 457 -26.39 -3.37 -31.62
C ASN A 457 -25.04 -4.09 -31.46
N SER A 458 -24.01 -3.38 -31.00
CA SER A 458 -22.70 -3.98 -30.71
C SER A 458 -22.78 -5.01 -29.58
N ILE A 459 -23.49 -4.69 -28.49
CA ILE A 459 -23.70 -5.62 -27.37
C ILE A 459 -24.51 -6.83 -27.83
N SER A 460 -25.59 -6.62 -28.57
CA SER A 460 -26.43 -7.71 -29.08
C SER A 460 -25.64 -8.68 -29.96
N SER A 461 -24.89 -8.15 -30.93
CA SER A 461 -24.06 -8.97 -31.82
C SER A 461 -22.99 -9.72 -31.04
N LEU A 462 -22.37 -9.05 -30.06
CA LEU A 462 -21.26 -9.61 -29.31
C LEU A 462 -21.69 -10.74 -28.37
N PHE A 463 -22.90 -10.72 -27.81
CA PHE A 463 -23.37 -11.70 -26.83
C PHE A 463 -24.32 -12.76 -27.38
N PHE A 464 -25.10 -12.46 -28.42
CA PHE A 464 -26.21 -13.32 -28.87
C PHE A 464 -26.12 -13.75 -30.35
N SER A 465 -25.16 -13.24 -31.10
CA SER A 465 -24.86 -13.70 -32.47
C SER A 465 -23.61 -14.59 -32.50
N THR A 466 -23.50 -15.51 -31.53
CA THR A 466 -22.33 -16.39 -31.38
C THR A 466 -22.73 -17.82 -31.08
N GLU A 467 -21.94 -18.76 -31.61
CA GLU A 467 -21.99 -20.17 -31.26
C GLU A 467 -21.01 -20.46 -30.12
N LEU A 468 -21.40 -21.37 -29.22
CA LEU A 468 -20.65 -21.81 -28.06
C LEU A 468 -20.22 -23.26 -28.26
N GLN A 469 -19.01 -23.60 -27.82
CA GLN A 469 -18.58 -25.00 -27.70
C GLN A 469 -18.22 -25.30 -26.25
N LEU A 470 -18.64 -26.46 -25.75
CA LEU A 470 -18.31 -26.93 -24.41
C LEU A 470 -16.98 -27.67 -24.46
N ASN A 471 -16.03 -27.27 -23.61
CA ASN A 471 -14.81 -28.06 -23.40
C ASN A 471 -15.02 -28.98 -22.18
N ILE A 472 -15.12 -30.28 -22.44
CA ILE A 472 -15.27 -31.32 -21.42
C ILE A 472 -14.00 -32.17 -21.45
N ASN A 473 -13.18 -32.07 -20.40
CA ASN A 473 -11.93 -32.82 -20.25
C ASN A 473 -10.96 -32.70 -21.43
N GLY A 474 -10.92 -31.54 -22.10
CA GLY A 474 -10.05 -31.27 -23.24
C GLY A 474 -10.70 -31.50 -24.61
N PHE A 475 -11.92 -32.06 -24.65
CA PHE A 475 -12.67 -32.30 -25.89
C PHE A 475 -13.74 -31.23 -26.10
N LEU A 476 -13.84 -30.71 -27.32
CA LEU A 476 -14.86 -29.72 -27.69
C LEU A 476 -16.13 -30.41 -28.19
N SER A 477 -17.29 -29.90 -27.79
CA SER A 477 -18.58 -30.28 -28.35
C SER A 477 -18.81 -29.67 -29.72
N ASP A 478 -19.88 -30.12 -30.40
CA ASP A 478 -20.45 -29.41 -31.53
C ASP A 478 -20.83 -27.97 -31.15
N PRO A 479 -20.81 -27.02 -32.11
CA PRO A 479 -21.28 -25.66 -31.89
C PRO A 479 -22.75 -25.61 -31.46
N ILE A 480 -23.03 -24.85 -30.41
CA ILE A 480 -24.36 -24.65 -29.83
C ILE A 480 -24.71 -23.16 -29.91
N PRO A 481 -25.83 -22.77 -30.55
CA PRO A 481 -26.22 -21.37 -30.62
C PRO A 481 -26.58 -20.82 -29.22
N GLN A 482 -26.04 -19.65 -28.87
CA GLN A 482 -26.37 -18.97 -27.61
C GLN A 482 -27.66 -18.17 -27.74
N SER A 483 -28.79 -18.73 -27.28
CA SER A 483 -30.09 -18.06 -27.41
C SER A 483 -30.36 -16.99 -26.34
N ARG A 484 -29.78 -17.13 -25.15
CA ARG A 484 -29.98 -16.23 -24.01
C ARG A 484 -28.78 -16.24 -23.07
N GLY A 485 -28.79 -15.30 -22.14
CA GLY A 485 -27.86 -15.24 -21.03
C GLY A 485 -26.59 -14.43 -21.31
N LEU A 486 -26.02 -13.86 -20.26
CA LEU A 486 -24.76 -13.14 -20.28
C LEU A 486 -23.59 -14.08 -19.97
N ARG A 487 -22.43 -13.80 -20.53
CA ARG A 487 -21.24 -14.65 -20.39
C ARG A 487 -20.62 -14.54 -19.01
N GLN A 488 -20.45 -15.66 -18.31
CA GLN A 488 -19.80 -15.67 -17.01
C GLN A 488 -18.29 -15.46 -17.15
N GLY A 489 -17.74 -14.44 -16.48
CA GLY A 489 -16.33 -14.07 -16.56
C GLY A 489 -16.00 -12.98 -17.58
N ASP A 490 -16.98 -12.51 -18.36
CA ASP A 490 -16.80 -11.34 -19.23
C ASP A 490 -16.84 -10.02 -18.40
N PRO A 491 -15.96 -9.04 -18.68
CA PRO A 491 -15.92 -7.77 -17.97
C PRO A 491 -17.21 -6.94 -18.00
N LEU A 492 -18.03 -7.05 -19.05
CA LEU A 492 -19.22 -6.24 -19.28
C LEU A 492 -20.49 -6.89 -18.72
N SER A 493 -20.52 -8.23 -18.60
CA SER A 493 -21.69 -8.97 -18.05
C SER A 493 -22.21 -8.45 -16.71
N PRO A 494 -21.38 -8.12 -15.69
CA PRO A 494 -21.90 -7.71 -14.40
C PRO A 494 -22.69 -6.40 -14.44
N VAL A 495 -22.23 -5.41 -15.21
CA VAL A 495 -22.93 -4.12 -15.32
C VAL A 495 -24.18 -4.24 -16.19
N LEU A 496 -24.17 -5.09 -17.22
CA LEU A 496 -25.36 -5.37 -18.02
C LEU A 496 -26.44 -6.09 -17.21
N PHE A 497 -26.03 -7.07 -16.39
CA PHE A 497 -26.94 -7.71 -15.45
C PHE A 497 -27.53 -6.69 -14.49
N ASN A 498 -26.69 -5.79 -13.98
CA ASN A 498 -27.19 -4.76 -13.06
C ASN A 498 -28.26 -3.88 -13.71
N LEU A 499 -28.00 -3.40 -14.93
CA LEU A 499 -28.96 -2.59 -15.69
C LEU A 499 -30.24 -3.39 -16.00
N ALA A 500 -30.11 -4.66 -16.37
CA ALA A 500 -31.25 -5.53 -16.64
C ALA A 500 -32.14 -5.78 -15.40
N PHE A 501 -31.54 -5.81 -14.22
CA PHE A 501 -32.27 -6.04 -12.96
C PHE A 501 -32.88 -4.76 -12.38
N GLU A 502 -32.32 -3.60 -12.70
CA GLU A 502 -32.71 -2.30 -12.19
C GLU A 502 -34.21 -1.94 -12.35
N PRO A 503 -34.91 -2.25 -13.46
CA PRO A 503 -36.35 -2.01 -13.58
C PRO A 503 -37.18 -2.67 -12.48
N LEU A 504 -36.81 -3.90 -12.06
CA LEU A 504 -37.49 -4.57 -10.96
C LEU A 504 -37.24 -3.81 -9.65
N LEU A 505 -36.00 -3.46 -9.35
CA LEU A 505 -35.66 -2.73 -8.12
C LEU A 505 -36.26 -1.34 -8.04
N ARG A 506 -36.57 -0.70 -9.16
CA ARG A 506 -37.28 0.59 -9.19
C ARG A 506 -38.80 0.46 -9.04
N SER A 507 -39.34 -0.75 -9.20
CA SER A 507 -40.78 -1.03 -9.08
C SER A 507 -41.21 -1.44 -7.67
N VAL A 508 -40.26 -1.80 -6.82
CA VAL A 508 -40.43 -2.11 -5.39
C VAL A 508 -39.81 -1.02 -4.54
#